data_AF-A0A6G0VMV7-F1
#
_entry.id   AF-A0A6G0VMV7-F1
#
_cell.length_a   1.000
_cell.length_b   1.000
_cell.length_c   1.000
_cell.angle_alpha   90.00
_cell.angle_beta   90.00
_cell.angle_gamma   90.00
#
_symmetry.space_group_name_H-M   'P 1'
#
loop_
_entity.id
_entity.type
_entity.pdbx_description
1 polymer ?
#
loop_
_entity_poly.entity_id
_entity_poly.type
_entity_poly.pdbx_seq_one_letter_code
_entity_poly.pdbx_strand_id
1 'polypeptide(L)'
;MQSRGGPKPKIPHDIVFQALEDIRDELFDSDGNLMPYNCKEFINISVYQNRHSWLSRLKNNTNSPFIKNSDSINIESDEESSKSITSSSSITDSNVKRFSIEIPYKKFIKMSPIEVMYGKKKHRKQYSVLKPGVWTNIINDEFLKNYKMPCTYVYKRCRVSTDSSRANHYLTFQAKCKDCGVFLNGWADHKPVEGFPLQLNIETEDTRHCWEDHHSKRPLNGKKRSHVGKQLSKDTANNWQRSAVSYM
;
A
#
# COMPACT_ATOMS: atom_id res chain seq x y z
N MET A 1 -17.41 -45.17 1.28
CA MET A 1 -15.98 -45.53 1.18
C MET A 1 -15.17 -44.25 1.35
N GLN A 2 -14.51 -44.04 2.50
CA GLN A 2 -13.65 -42.89 2.75
C GLN A 2 -12.18 -43.31 2.52
N SER A 3 -11.51 -42.69 1.56
CA SER A 3 -10.09 -42.92 1.27
C SER A 3 -9.22 -42.32 2.38
N ARG A 4 -8.53 -43.17 3.15
CA ARG A 4 -7.49 -42.75 4.09
C ARG A 4 -6.23 -42.38 3.29
N GLY A 5 -5.87 -41.11 3.24
CA GLY A 5 -4.65 -40.65 2.59
C GLY A 5 -3.41 -41.11 3.36
N GLY A 6 -2.54 -41.88 2.71
CA GLY A 6 -1.25 -42.30 3.26
C GLY A 6 -0.21 -41.15 3.31
N PRO A 7 0.92 -41.35 3.99
CA PRO A 7 1.99 -40.34 4.08
C PRO A 7 2.56 -40.03 2.69
N LYS A 8 2.70 -38.74 2.38
CA LYS A 8 3.31 -38.29 1.11
C LYS A 8 4.80 -38.71 1.08
N PRO A 9 5.34 -39.15 -0.07
CA PRO A 9 6.74 -39.51 -0.20
C PRO A 9 7.64 -38.29 0.08
N LYS A 10 8.71 -38.51 0.87
CA LYS A 10 9.71 -37.48 1.16
C LYS A 10 10.70 -37.41 -0.01
N ILE A 11 10.70 -36.29 -0.73
CA ILE A 11 11.64 -36.03 -1.81
C ILE A 11 12.91 -35.39 -1.21
N PRO A 12 14.12 -35.90 -1.51
CA PRO A 12 15.38 -35.29 -1.08
C PRO A 12 15.55 -33.86 -1.60
N HIS A 13 16.02 -32.96 -0.73
CA HIS A 13 16.15 -31.53 -1.05
C HIS A 13 17.16 -31.21 -2.16
N ASP A 14 18.21 -32.03 -2.30
CA ASP A 14 19.25 -31.80 -3.32
C ASP A 14 18.74 -32.07 -4.73
N ILE A 15 17.80 -33.01 -4.89
CA ILE A 15 17.16 -33.29 -6.18
C ILE A 15 16.29 -32.10 -6.61
N VAL A 16 15.61 -31.46 -5.65
CA VAL A 16 14.82 -30.25 -5.90
C VAL A 16 15.72 -29.07 -6.25
N PHE A 17 16.89 -28.96 -5.62
CA PHE A 17 17.86 -27.92 -5.92
C PHE A 17 18.46 -28.09 -7.34
N GLN A 18 18.76 -29.31 -7.77
CA GLN A 18 19.26 -29.55 -9.12
C GLN A 18 18.25 -29.12 -10.19
N ALA A 19 16.98 -29.48 -10.02
CA ALA A 19 15.90 -29.06 -10.92
C ALA A 19 15.70 -27.53 -10.93
N LEU A 20 16.00 -26.85 -9.82
CA LEU A 20 15.96 -25.39 -9.72
C LEU A 20 17.13 -24.70 -10.43
N GLU A 21 18.29 -25.35 -10.51
CA GLU A 21 19.41 -24.86 -11.31
C GLU A 21 19.08 -24.89 -12.81
N ASP A 22 18.37 -25.92 -13.27
CA ASP A 22 18.01 -26.09 -14.68
C ASP A 22 17.02 -25.01 -15.18
N ILE A 23 16.13 -24.51 -14.31
CA ILE A 23 15.16 -23.44 -14.63
C ILE A 23 15.59 -22.05 -14.14
N ARG A 24 16.85 -21.90 -13.72
CA ARG A 24 17.36 -20.68 -13.07
C ARG A 24 17.17 -19.43 -13.93
N ASP A 25 17.46 -19.50 -15.21
CA ASP A 25 17.41 -18.32 -16.09
C ASP A 25 15.97 -17.85 -16.32
N GLU A 26 14.98 -18.70 -16.07
CA GLU A 26 13.55 -18.33 -16.08
C GLU A 26 13.08 -17.77 -14.73
N LEU A 27 13.83 -18.05 -13.66
CA LEU A 27 13.51 -17.62 -12.30
C LEU A 27 14.01 -16.22 -11.96
N PHE A 28 15.05 -15.72 -12.63
CA PHE A 28 15.64 -14.42 -12.36
C PHE A 28 15.51 -13.49 -13.56
N ASP A 29 15.21 -12.21 -13.29
CA ASP A 29 15.26 -11.16 -14.30
C ASP A 29 16.70 -10.81 -14.67
N SER A 30 16.86 -10.02 -15.74
CA SER A 30 18.16 -9.53 -16.22
C SER A 30 18.94 -8.71 -15.17
N ASP A 31 18.26 -8.25 -14.12
CA ASP A 31 18.83 -7.49 -13.01
C ASP A 31 19.18 -8.39 -11.80
N GLY A 32 19.06 -9.71 -11.94
CA GLY A 32 19.38 -10.71 -10.91
C GLY A 32 18.35 -10.83 -9.78
N ASN A 33 17.16 -10.28 -9.96
CA ASN A 33 16.04 -10.38 -9.03
C ASN A 33 15.10 -11.52 -9.41
N LEU A 34 14.54 -12.20 -8.41
CA LEU A 34 13.62 -13.30 -8.66
C LEU A 34 12.33 -12.77 -9.31
N MET A 35 11.95 -13.30 -10.48
CA MET A 35 10.76 -12.88 -11.21
C MET A 35 9.47 -13.21 -10.42
N PRO A 36 8.47 -12.32 -10.44
CA PRO A 36 7.25 -12.52 -9.67
C PRO A 36 6.34 -13.61 -10.28
N TYR A 37 6.09 -14.62 -9.46
CA TYR A 37 5.22 -15.80 -9.60
C TYR A 37 4.07 -15.77 -10.63
N ASN A 38 4.06 -16.78 -11.50
CA ASN A 38 2.86 -17.31 -12.18
C ASN A 38 2.34 -18.54 -11.41
N CYS A 39 1.02 -18.68 -11.32
CA CYS A 39 0.29 -19.46 -10.30
C CYS A 39 0.50 -20.99 -10.16
N LYS A 40 1.60 -21.60 -10.62
CA LYS A 40 1.70 -23.07 -10.72
C LYS A 40 2.76 -23.80 -9.88
N GLU A 41 3.70 -23.15 -9.19
CA GLU A 41 4.81 -23.90 -8.58
C GLU A 41 5.14 -23.52 -7.12
N PHE A 42 4.83 -24.43 -6.19
CA PHE A 42 5.20 -24.35 -4.75
C PHE A 42 6.70 -24.18 -4.50
N ILE A 43 7.53 -24.59 -5.47
CA ILE A 43 8.99 -24.53 -5.41
C ILE A 43 9.47 -23.07 -5.32
N ASN A 44 8.78 -22.16 -6.01
CA ASN A 44 9.14 -20.74 -6.09
C ASN A 44 8.98 -20.01 -4.74
N ILE A 45 8.00 -20.42 -3.92
CA ILE A 45 7.81 -19.91 -2.55
C ILE A 45 8.96 -20.32 -1.64
N SER A 46 9.46 -21.55 -1.79
CA SER A 46 10.56 -22.06 -0.98
C SER A 46 11.88 -21.39 -1.33
N VAL A 47 12.10 -21.09 -2.61
CA VAL A 47 13.24 -20.28 -3.08
C VAL A 47 13.13 -18.84 -2.57
N TYR A 48 11.97 -18.18 -2.71
CA TYR A 48 11.78 -16.80 -2.23
C TYR A 48 12.00 -16.65 -0.71
N GLN A 49 11.53 -17.62 0.07
CA GLN A 49 11.74 -17.68 1.52
C GLN A 49 13.17 -18.15 1.91
N ASN A 50 14.04 -18.40 0.93
CA ASN A 50 15.40 -18.92 1.13
C ASN A 50 15.45 -20.19 2.00
N ARG A 51 14.44 -21.07 1.87
CA ARG A 51 14.43 -22.36 2.59
C ARG A 51 15.61 -23.20 2.11
N HIS A 52 16.26 -23.89 3.04
CA HIS A 52 17.48 -24.67 2.77
C HIS A 52 18.60 -23.87 2.07
N SER A 53 18.61 -22.55 2.25
CA SER A 53 19.58 -21.62 1.67
C SER A 53 19.60 -21.59 0.13
N TRP A 54 18.52 -22.02 -0.52
CA TRP A 54 18.46 -22.14 -1.99
C TRP A 54 18.66 -20.81 -2.72
N LEU A 55 18.05 -19.71 -2.25
CA LEU A 55 18.24 -18.38 -2.87
C LEU A 55 19.69 -17.91 -2.74
N SER A 56 20.31 -18.15 -1.58
CA SER A 56 21.69 -17.77 -1.33
C SER A 56 22.67 -18.58 -2.18
N ARG A 57 22.41 -19.89 -2.34
CA ARG A 57 23.19 -20.78 -3.20
C ARG A 57 23.05 -20.41 -4.69
N LEU A 58 21.83 -20.11 -5.16
CA LEU A 58 21.58 -19.67 -6.54
C LEU A 58 22.20 -18.29 -6.86
N LYS A 59 22.27 -17.39 -5.88
CA LYS A 59 22.87 -16.05 -6.03
C LYS A 59 24.39 -16.03 -5.87
N ASN A 60 24.98 -16.90 -5.05
CA ASN A 60 26.45 -16.96 -4.93
C ASN A 60 27.14 -17.46 -6.20
N ASN A 61 26.39 -18.12 -7.09
CA ASN A 61 26.83 -18.45 -8.45
C ASN A 61 26.63 -17.30 -9.46
N THR A 62 26.30 -16.08 -9.05
CA THR A 62 26.37 -14.88 -9.91
C THR A 62 27.45 -13.92 -9.42
N ASN A 63 28.48 -13.72 -10.22
CA ASN A 63 29.49 -12.66 -10.03
C ASN A 63 28.89 -11.27 -10.31
N SER A 64 28.09 -10.70 -9.39
CA SER A 64 27.68 -9.28 -9.49
C SER A 64 27.55 -8.62 -8.11
N PRO A 65 28.13 -7.43 -7.87
CA PRO A 65 28.29 -6.86 -6.54
C PRO A 65 27.07 -6.05 -6.07
N PHE A 66 26.68 -6.24 -4.81
CA PHE A 66 25.58 -5.54 -4.14
C PHE A 66 25.97 -4.13 -3.64
N ILE A 67 25.13 -3.12 -3.90
CA ILE A 67 25.14 -1.82 -3.21
C ILE A 67 24.09 -1.85 -2.07
N LYS A 68 24.54 -1.64 -0.83
CA LYS A 68 23.68 -1.36 0.33
C LYS A 68 23.55 0.16 0.47
N ASN A 69 22.34 0.71 0.34
CA ASN A 69 22.08 2.09 0.78
C ASN A 69 21.21 2.10 2.03
N SER A 70 21.83 2.48 3.14
CA SER A 70 21.20 2.95 4.37
C SER A 70 21.13 4.47 4.31
N ASP A 71 19.94 5.06 4.27
CA ASP A 71 19.79 6.51 4.47
C ASP A 71 18.66 6.80 5.46
N SER A 72 19.07 7.31 6.62
CA SER A 72 18.25 8.01 7.61
C SER A 72 17.93 9.42 7.09
N ILE A 73 16.66 9.75 6.93
CA ILE A 73 16.23 11.09 6.50
C ILE A 73 15.72 11.87 7.72
N ASN A 74 16.43 12.96 8.04
CA ASN A 74 16.05 13.98 9.00
C ASN A 74 15.14 15.00 8.29
N ILE A 75 13.95 15.29 8.82
CA ILE A 75 13.09 16.35 8.30
C ILE A 75 12.80 17.32 9.45
N GLU A 76 13.33 18.53 9.32
CA GLU A 76 13.03 19.67 10.19
C GLU A 76 11.62 20.23 9.93
N SER A 77 11.07 20.77 11.00
CA SER A 77 9.71 21.22 11.21
C SER A 77 9.45 22.64 10.74
N ASP A 78 8.21 22.91 10.31
CA ASP A 78 7.56 24.20 10.53
C ASP A 78 6.42 24.03 11.53
N GLU A 79 6.46 24.85 12.59
CA GLU A 79 5.46 24.91 13.65
C GLU A 79 4.22 25.65 13.19
N GLU A 80 3.04 25.07 13.42
CA GLU A 80 1.88 25.90 13.73
C GLU A 80 0.95 25.21 14.74
N SER A 81 0.47 26.06 15.63
CA SER A 81 -0.09 25.83 16.95
C SER A 81 -1.22 24.78 17.03
N SER A 82 -1.04 23.87 17.98
CA SER A 82 -2.03 22.90 18.43
C SER A 82 -3.18 23.56 19.21
N LYS A 83 -4.37 23.60 18.61
CA LYS A 83 -5.63 23.57 19.35
C LYS A 83 -6.29 22.20 19.17
N SER A 84 -6.33 21.45 20.26
CA SER A 84 -7.19 20.30 20.45
C SER A 84 -8.63 20.80 20.47
N ILE A 85 -9.37 20.54 19.41
CA ILE A 85 -10.83 20.70 19.41
C ILE A 85 -11.42 19.30 19.48
N THR A 86 -11.74 18.89 20.70
CA THR A 86 -12.75 17.87 20.96
C THR A 86 -14.10 18.56 20.75
N SER A 87 -14.59 18.60 19.51
CA SER A 87 -15.97 18.99 19.26
C SER A 87 -16.86 17.79 19.48
N SER A 88 -17.33 17.61 20.71
CA SER A 88 -18.64 17.02 20.94
C SER A 88 -19.69 18.03 20.46
N SER A 89 -19.87 18.12 19.15
CA SER A 89 -21.02 18.79 18.55
C SER A 89 -21.84 17.69 17.90
N SER A 90 -22.85 17.23 18.63
CA SER A 90 -24.00 16.53 18.09
C SER A 90 -24.73 17.47 17.12
N ILE A 91 -24.20 17.58 15.90
CA ILE A 91 -24.99 17.93 14.73
C ILE A 91 -25.30 16.58 14.11
N THR A 92 -26.51 16.11 14.36
CA THR A 92 -27.09 14.98 13.62
C THR A 92 -27.24 15.42 12.16
N ASP A 93 -26.16 15.41 11.40
CA ASP A 93 -26.22 15.55 9.96
C ASP A 93 -26.63 14.20 9.39
N SER A 94 -27.89 14.11 9.01
CA SER A 94 -28.60 12.93 8.53
C SER A 94 -28.07 12.36 7.20
N ASN A 95 -26.91 12.82 6.72
CA ASN A 95 -26.36 12.47 5.41
C ASN A 95 -24.95 11.84 5.46
N VAL A 96 -24.39 11.61 6.65
CA VAL A 96 -23.13 10.89 6.80
C VAL A 96 -23.37 9.40 6.53
N LYS A 97 -22.63 8.84 5.55
CA LYS A 97 -22.73 7.43 5.16
C LYS A 97 -21.43 6.70 5.45
N ARG A 98 -21.57 5.40 5.68
CA ARG A 98 -20.45 4.48 5.84
C ARG A 98 -20.16 3.74 4.54
N PHE A 99 -18.88 3.67 4.22
CA PHE A 99 -18.31 3.06 3.03
C PHE A 99 -17.23 2.06 3.47
N SER A 100 -17.10 0.95 2.75
CA SER A 100 -16.09 -0.08 3.02
C SER A 100 -15.22 -0.28 1.78
N ILE A 101 -13.91 -0.22 1.96
CA ILE A 101 -12.96 -0.56 0.90
C ILE A 101 -11.99 -1.64 1.36
N GLU A 102 -11.63 -2.49 0.42
CA GLU A 102 -10.63 -3.52 0.61
C GLU A 102 -9.32 -3.07 -0.04
N ILE A 103 -8.25 -2.98 0.75
CA ILE A 103 -6.93 -2.67 0.22
C ILE A 103 -6.15 -3.99 0.08
N PRO A 104 -5.82 -4.44 -1.15
CA PRO A 104 -5.08 -5.67 -1.36
C PRO A 104 -3.77 -5.71 -0.56
N TYR A 105 -3.41 -6.88 -0.03
CA TYR A 105 -2.21 -7.04 0.81
C TYR A 105 -0.93 -6.50 0.15
N LYS A 106 -0.78 -6.72 -1.17
CA LYS A 106 0.33 -6.17 -1.98
C LYS A 106 0.44 -4.64 -1.92
N LYS A 107 -0.69 -3.93 -1.85
CA LYS A 107 -0.73 -2.47 -1.69
C LYS A 107 -0.50 -2.08 -0.23
N PHE A 108 -1.07 -2.82 0.71
CA PHE A 108 -0.85 -2.59 2.14
C PHE A 108 0.63 -2.63 2.53
N ILE A 109 1.39 -3.64 2.06
CA ILE A 109 2.83 -3.74 2.34
C ILE A 109 3.59 -2.47 1.93
N LYS A 110 3.22 -1.84 0.81
CA LYS A 110 3.88 -0.61 0.34
C LYS A 110 3.68 0.58 1.28
N MET A 111 2.59 0.58 2.05
CA MET A 111 2.25 1.62 3.01
C MET A 111 2.37 1.16 4.46
N SER A 112 3.08 0.05 4.72
CA SER A 112 3.21 -0.53 6.06
C SER A 112 3.61 0.52 7.12
N PRO A 113 3.18 0.34 8.38
CA PRO A 113 3.53 1.26 9.45
C PRO A 113 5.05 1.43 9.58
N ILE A 114 5.46 2.66 9.85
CA ILE A 114 6.81 3.05 10.22
C ILE A 114 6.76 3.79 11.56
N GLU A 115 7.86 3.76 12.28
CA GLU A 115 8.00 4.52 13.52
C GLU A 115 8.60 5.89 13.24
N VAL A 116 7.96 6.92 13.79
CA VAL A 116 8.39 8.32 13.64
C VAL A 116 8.51 8.93 15.04
N MET A 117 9.64 9.57 15.29
CA MET A 117 9.88 10.32 16.51
C MET A 117 9.39 11.76 16.33
N TYR A 118 8.45 12.18 17.17
CA TYR A 118 7.97 13.56 17.22
C TYR A 118 8.38 14.21 18.54
N GLY A 119 8.68 15.51 18.51
CA GLY A 119 8.98 16.33 19.69
C GLY A 119 10.43 16.80 19.79
N LYS A 120 10.66 17.84 20.59
CA LYS A 120 11.96 18.48 20.77
C LYS A 120 12.76 17.80 21.89
N LYS A 121 14.06 17.57 21.65
CA LYS A 121 15.11 17.06 22.57
C LYS A 121 14.60 16.16 23.71
N LYS A 122 14.18 16.74 24.84
CA LYS A 122 13.80 16.03 26.09
C LYS A 122 12.41 15.37 26.07
N HIS A 123 11.53 15.74 25.14
CA HIS A 123 10.14 15.23 25.06
C HIS A 123 9.86 14.56 23.72
N ARG A 124 10.75 13.68 23.29
CA ARG A 124 10.54 12.86 22.11
C ARG A 124 9.55 11.74 22.41
N LYS A 125 8.47 11.67 21.65
CA LYS A 125 7.48 10.60 21.67
C LYS A 125 7.54 9.83 20.37
N GLN A 126 7.51 8.51 20.47
CA GLN A 126 7.50 7.61 19.32
C GLN A 126 6.05 7.37 18.91
N TYR A 127 5.79 7.49 17.61
CA TYR A 127 4.47 7.24 17.03
C TYR A 127 4.61 6.23 15.90
N SER A 128 3.67 5.29 15.82
CA SER A 128 3.53 4.43 14.65
C SER A 128 2.55 5.09 13.68
N VAL A 129 3.00 5.32 12.45
CA VAL A 129 2.21 5.95 11.38
C VAL A 129 2.40 5.19 10.08
N LEU A 130 1.42 5.19 9.17
CA LEU A 130 1.63 4.62 7.84
C LEU A 130 2.68 5.42 7.07
N LYS A 131 3.42 4.74 6.17
CA LYS A 131 4.52 5.33 5.40
C LYS A 131 4.12 6.64 4.71
N PRO A 132 4.64 7.81 5.14
CA PRO A 132 4.28 9.10 4.60
C PRO A 132 4.52 9.19 3.09
N GLY A 133 3.65 9.90 2.40
CA GLY A 133 3.73 10.03 0.94
C GLY A 133 3.46 8.76 0.17
N VAL A 134 2.96 7.67 0.78
CA VAL A 134 2.54 6.47 0.04
C VAL A 134 1.09 6.12 0.37
N TRP A 135 0.74 6.08 1.65
CA TRP A 135 -0.55 5.59 2.12
C TRP A 135 -1.75 6.41 1.59
N THR A 136 -1.62 7.74 1.53
CA THR A 136 -2.69 8.64 1.08
C THR A 136 -3.11 8.34 -0.35
N ASN A 137 -2.15 8.11 -1.24
CA ASN A 137 -2.43 7.75 -2.64
C ASN A 137 -3.20 6.43 -2.72
N ILE A 138 -2.78 5.41 -1.96
CA ILE A 138 -3.38 4.08 -2.02
C ILE A 138 -4.83 4.12 -1.55
N ILE A 139 -5.10 4.74 -0.39
CA ILE A 139 -6.45 4.86 0.16
C ILE A 139 -7.33 5.69 -0.78
N ASN A 140 -6.83 6.82 -1.26
CA ASN A 140 -7.59 7.71 -2.13
C ASN A 140 -7.90 7.05 -3.49
N ASP A 141 -6.98 6.29 -4.06
CA ASP A 141 -7.18 5.58 -5.32
C ASP A 141 -8.23 4.49 -5.20
N GLU A 142 -8.17 3.66 -4.15
CA GLU A 142 -9.19 2.61 -3.94
C GLU A 142 -10.56 3.21 -3.63
N PHE A 143 -10.60 4.28 -2.81
CA PHE A 143 -11.84 4.97 -2.53
C PHE A 143 -12.48 5.59 -3.78
N LEU A 144 -11.67 6.28 -4.59
CA LEU A 144 -12.14 6.88 -5.84
C LEU A 144 -12.56 5.82 -6.86
N LYS A 145 -11.82 4.71 -6.96
CA LYS A 145 -12.14 3.59 -7.85
C LYS A 145 -13.50 2.97 -7.51
N ASN A 146 -13.78 2.77 -6.22
CA ASN A 146 -14.98 2.09 -5.77
C ASN A 146 -16.21 3.01 -5.78
N TYR A 147 -16.06 4.26 -5.33
CA TYR A 147 -17.21 5.14 -5.07
C TYR A 147 -17.31 6.37 -5.98
N LYS A 148 -16.25 6.70 -6.73
CA LYS A 148 -16.23 7.82 -7.68
C LYS A 148 -16.71 9.15 -7.07
N MET A 149 -16.36 9.40 -5.81
CA MET A 149 -16.74 10.62 -5.10
C MET A 149 -16.05 11.86 -5.70
N PRO A 150 -16.74 12.99 -5.94
CA PRO A 150 -16.14 14.19 -6.52
C PRO A 150 -15.14 14.88 -5.58
N CYS A 151 -15.28 14.68 -4.26
CA CYS A 151 -14.45 15.34 -3.26
C CYS A 151 -12.94 15.22 -3.49
N THR A 152 -12.27 16.36 -3.30
CA THR A 152 -10.82 16.49 -3.29
C THR A 152 -10.31 16.43 -1.86
N TYR A 153 -10.19 15.22 -1.30
CA TYR A 153 -9.76 15.04 0.08
C TYR A 153 -8.27 15.34 0.28
N VAL A 154 -7.99 16.18 1.27
CA VAL A 154 -6.66 16.43 1.81
C VAL A 154 -6.55 15.67 3.13
N TYR A 155 -5.77 14.59 3.10
CA TYR A 155 -5.55 13.72 4.25
C TYR A 155 -4.68 14.39 5.31
N LYS A 156 -5.08 14.22 6.56
CA LYS A 156 -4.37 14.70 7.75
C LYS A 156 -4.30 13.56 8.77
N ARG A 157 -3.19 13.48 9.50
CA ARG A 157 -3.04 12.64 10.71
C ARG A 157 -3.46 11.18 10.52
N CYS A 158 -2.48 10.32 10.26
CA CYS A 158 -2.66 8.86 10.30
C CYS A 158 -2.04 8.31 11.58
N ARG A 159 -2.81 7.56 12.37
CA ARG A 159 -2.33 6.90 13.58
C ARG A 159 -2.46 5.39 13.43
N VAL A 160 -1.39 4.68 13.73
CA VAL A 160 -1.39 3.22 13.86
C VAL A 160 -1.25 2.89 15.33
N SER A 161 -2.16 2.07 15.84
CA SER A 161 -2.13 1.55 17.20
C SER A 161 -1.56 0.14 17.16
N THR A 162 -0.42 -0.06 17.81
CA THR A 162 0.22 -1.38 17.94
C THR A 162 -0.34 -2.17 19.14
N ASP A 163 -0.91 -1.48 20.11
CA ASP A 163 -1.45 -2.07 21.33
C ASP A 163 -2.97 -2.22 21.24
N SER A 164 -3.41 -3.46 20.96
CA SER A 164 -4.83 -3.81 20.87
C SER A 164 -5.59 -3.66 22.19
N SER A 165 -4.89 -3.57 23.34
CA SER A 165 -5.54 -3.42 24.64
C SER A 165 -5.98 -1.98 24.95
N ARG A 166 -5.36 -0.99 24.28
CA ARG A 166 -5.56 0.44 24.56
C ARG A 166 -6.28 1.18 23.44
N ALA A 167 -6.47 0.56 22.29
CA ALA A 167 -7.04 1.19 21.12
C ALA A 167 -8.12 0.32 20.48
N ASN A 168 -9.30 0.92 20.24
CA ASN A 168 -10.43 0.25 19.59
C ASN A 168 -10.16 -0.07 18.11
N HIS A 169 -9.25 0.67 17.48
CA HIS A 169 -8.92 0.52 16.06
C HIS A 169 -7.42 0.41 15.86
N TYR A 170 -7.01 -0.51 14.99
CA TYR A 170 -5.64 -0.68 14.55
C TYR A 170 -5.13 0.56 13.79
N LEU A 171 -5.94 1.13 12.91
CA LEU A 171 -5.59 2.27 12.07
C LEU A 171 -6.71 3.30 12.15
N THR A 172 -6.36 4.59 12.27
CA THR A 172 -7.29 5.69 12.09
C THR A 172 -6.65 6.81 11.27
N PHE A 173 -7.45 7.47 10.44
CA PHE A 173 -7.03 8.62 9.65
C PHE A 173 -8.19 9.58 9.42
N GLN A 174 -7.85 10.83 9.09
CA GLN A 174 -8.82 11.86 8.79
C GLN A 174 -8.48 12.55 7.47
N ALA A 175 -9.48 13.11 6.80
CA ALA A 175 -9.28 13.98 5.66
C ALA A 175 -10.38 15.05 5.62
N LYS A 176 -10.10 16.13 4.91
CA LYS A 176 -11.06 17.20 4.66
C LYS A 176 -11.09 17.50 3.16
N CYS A 177 -12.28 17.59 2.56
CA CYS A 177 -12.41 18.04 1.19
C CYS A 177 -11.94 19.49 1.08
N LYS A 178 -11.14 19.78 0.06
CA LYS A 178 -10.63 21.13 -0.19
C LYS A 178 -11.73 22.09 -0.67
N ASP A 179 -12.68 21.59 -1.46
CA ASP A 179 -13.70 22.42 -2.11
C ASP A 179 -14.90 22.63 -1.19
N CYS A 180 -15.62 21.55 -0.84
CA CYS A 180 -16.83 21.64 -0.02
C CYS A 180 -16.60 21.56 1.50
N GLY A 181 -15.36 21.30 1.95
CA GLY A 181 -15.03 21.25 3.38
C GLY A 181 -15.50 20.02 4.14
N VAL A 182 -16.22 19.08 3.51
CA VAL A 182 -16.70 17.83 4.12
C VAL A 182 -15.57 17.02 4.74
N PHE A 183 -15.81 16.49 5.94
CA PHE A 183 -14.86 15.62 6.62
C PHE A 183 -15.02 14.15 6.20
N LEU A 184 -13.89 13.46 6.18
CA LEU A 184 -13.82 12.02 5.99
C LEU A 184 -13.02 11.44 7.15
N ASN A 185 -13.66 10.53 7.89
CA ASN A 185 -13.01 9.75 8.93
C ASN A 185 -12.88 8.33 8.44
N GLY A 186 -11.72 7.70 8.64
CA GLY A 186 -11.57 6.30 8.28
C GLY A 186 -10.74 5.53 9.28
N TRP A 187 -11.03 4.24 9.37
CA TRP A 187 -10.39 3.35 10.33
C TRP A 187 -10.36 1.91 9.84
N ALA A 188 -9.47 1.12 10.44
CA ALA A 188 -9.48 -0.33 10.37
C ALA A 188 -9.42 -0.89 11.78
N ASP A 189 -10.27 -1.86 12.06
CA ASP A 189 -10.35 -2.49 13.39
C ASP A 189 -9.16 -3.42 13.62
N HIS A 190 -8.73 -4.12 12.57
CA HIS A 190 -7.68 -5.13 12.65
C HIS A 190 -6.58 -4.92 11.61
N LYS A 191 -5.36 -5.31 11.97
CA LYS A 191 -4.26 -5.47 11.02
C LYS A 191 -4.61 -6.60 10.05
N PRO A 192 -4.32 -6.47 8.73
CA PRO A 192 -4.58 -7.55 7.80
C PRO A 192 -3.67 -8.74 8.11
N VAL A 193 -4.25 -9.94 8.03
CA VAL A 193 -3.50 -11.20 8.03
C VAL A 193 -2.67 -11.26 6.74
N GLU A 194 -1.50 -11.91 6.78
CA GLU A 194 -0.64 -12.04 5.62
C GLU A 194 -1.39 -12.67 4.43
N GLY A 195 -1.33 -12.01 3.28
CA GLY A 195 -2.05 -12.43 2.07
C GLY A 195 -3.49 -11.93 1.98
N PHE A 196 -4.10 -11.47 3.07
CA PHE A 196 -5.48 -10.97 3.10
C PHE A 196 -5.54 -9.43 2.97
N PRO A 197 -6.62 -8.89 2.39
CA PRO A 197 -6.79 -7.45 2.25
C PRO A 197 -6.98 -6.76 3.62
N LEU A 198 -6.56 -5.50 3.71
CA LEU A 198 -6.92 -4.62 4.81
C LEU A 198 -8.36 -4.13 4.59
N GLN A 199 -9.23 -4.43 5.55
CA GLN A 199 -10.61 -3.94 5.59
C GLN A 199 -10.62 -2.54 6.18
N LEU A 200 -11.03 -1.55 5.38
CA LEU A 200 -11.06 -0.15 5.76
C LEU A 200 -12.49 0.37 5.74
N ASN A 201 -12.92 0.93 6.87
CA ASN A 201 -14.18 1.64 6.99
C ASN A 201 -13.93 3.14 6.80
N ILE A 202 -14.80 3.79 6.06
CA ILE A 202 -14.77 5.22 5.79
C ILE A 202 -16.15 5.80 6.07
N GLU A 203 -16.20 6.93 6.76
CA GLU A 203 -17.39 7.66 7.11
C GLU A 203 -17.27 9.10 6.59
N THR A 204 -18.20 9.49 5.72
CA THR A 204 -18.24 10.81 5.09
C THR A 204 -19.63 11.07 4.49
N GLU A 205 -19.94 12.32 4.16
CA GLU A 205 -21.17 12.65 3.44
C GLU A 205 -21.10 12.20 1.98
N ASP A 206 -22.25 11.79 1.44
CA ASP A 206 -22.35 11.29 0.07
C ASP A 206 -22.51 12.43 -0.95
N THR A 207 -21.39 12.98 -1.41
CA THR A 207 -21.32 14.12 -2.34
C THR A 207 -21.40 13.76 -3.82
N ARG A 208 -21.76 12.52 -4.20
CA ARG A 208 -21.82 12.09 -5.63
C ARG A 208 -22.73 12.93 -6.52
N HIS A 209 -23.65 13.68 -5.93
CA HIS A 209 -24.59 14.56 -6.61
C HIS A 209 -24.06 15.99 -6.82
N CYS A 210 -22.94 16.37 -6.20
CA CYS A 210 -22.41 17.74 -6.18
C CYS A 210 -21.14 17.89 -7.03
N TRP A 211 -21.09 17.33 -8.24
CA TRP A 211 -19.87 17.43 -9.08
C TRP A 211 -19.56 18.87 -9.48
N GLU A 212 -20.58 19.70 -9.65
CA GLU A 212 -20.46 21.09 -10.08
C GLU A 212 -19.71 21.95 -9.05
N ASP A 213 -19.78 21.60 -7.76
CA ASP A 213 -19.13 22.34 -6.67
C ASP A 213 -17.62 21.99 -6.52
N HIS A 214 -17.11 21.04 -7.31
CA HIS A 214 -15.75 20.50 -7.14
C HIS A 214 -14.83 20.85 -8.32
N HIS A 215 -14.17 21.99 -8.20
CA HIS A 215 -13.26 22.48 -9.25
C HIS A 215 -11.78 22.14 -9.00
N SER A 216 -11.38 21.84 -7.76
CA SER A 216 -9.97 21.57 -7.48
C SER A 216 -9.51 20.25 -8.09
N LYS A 217 -8.28 20.26 -8.62
CA LYS A 217 -7.59 19.04 -9.00
C LYS A 217 -7.20 18.26 -7.75
N ARG A 218 -7.43 16.95 -7.76
CA ARG A 218 -7.01 16.06 -6.66
C ARG A 218 -5.48 16.09 -6.49
N PRO A 219 -4.97 16.21 -5.27
CA PRO A 219 -3.55 16.30 -5.04
C PRO A 219 -2.88 14.95 -5.36
N LEU A 220 -1.97 14.98 -6.32
CA LEU A 220 -1.00 13.90 -6.53
C LEU A 220 0.30 14.27 -5.81
N ASN A 221 0.82 13.34 -5.01
CA ASN A 221 2.16 13.49 -4.42
C ASN A 221 3.24 13.59 -5.51
N GLY A 222 4.43 14.11 -5.18
CA GLY A 222 5.48 14.36 -6.16
C GLY A 222 5.89 13.11 -6.98
N LYS A 223 6.04 11.96 -6.31
CA LYS A 223 6.41 10.70 -6.98
C LYS A 223 5.35 10.23 -7.98
N LYS A 224 4.07 10.23 -7.58
CA LYS A 224 2.96 9.84 -8.46
C LYS A 224 2.72 10.86 -9.55
N ARG A 225 2.87 12.16 -9.26
CA ARG A 225 2.80 13.22 -10.27
C ARG A 225 3.87 13.03 -11.35
N SER A 226 5.10 12.73 -10.97
CA SER A 226 6.18 12.43 -11.92
C SER A 226 5.85 11.18 -12.76
N HIS A 227 5.40 10.10 -12.12
CA HIS A 227 5.02 8.87 -12.81
C HIS A 227 3.87 9.08 -13.81
N VAL A 228 2.79 9.72 -13.39
CA VAL A 228 1.64 10.07 -14.24
C VAL A 228 2.09 11.01 -15.36
N GLY A 229 2.94 11.99 -15.07
CA GLY A 229 3.50 12.89 -16.09
C GLY A 229 4.28 12.15 -17.19
N LYS A 230 5.11 11.16 -16.81
CA LYS A 230 5.83 10.30 -17.77
C LYS A 230 4.91 9.39 -18.59
N GLN A 231 3.77 8.99 -18.02
CA GLN A 231 2.77 8.21 -18.74
C GLN A 231 2.03 9.09 -19.75
N LEU A 232 1.54 10.25 -19.31
CA LEU A 232 0.82 11.21 -20.15
C LEU A 232 1.70 11.82 -21.25
N SER A 233 3.00 11.97 -21.02
CA SER A 233 3.93 12.42 -22.08
C SER A 233 4.02 11.45 -23.25
N LYS A 234 3.65 10.18 -23.03
CA LYS A 234 3.56 9.16 -24.08
C LYS A 234 2.17 9.12 -24.73
N ASP A 235 1.14 9.69 -24.12
CA ASP A 235 -0.21 9.83 -24.71
C ASP A 235 -0.25 11.00 -25.71
N THR A 236 0.49 10.86 -26.81
CA THR A 236 0.38 11.77 -27.96
C THR A 236 -0.59 11.20 -28.98
N ALA A 237 -1.19 12.07 -29.82
CA ALA A 237 -2.12 11.65 -30.86
C ALA A 237 -1.54 10.53 -31.77
N ASN A 238 -0.25 10.60 -32.09
CA ASN A 238 0.44 9.58 -32.87
C ASN A 238 0.52 8.23 -32.15
N ASN A 239 0.78 8.22 -30.84
CA ASN A 239 0.81 6.98 -30.07
C ASN A 239 -0.59 6.40 -29.89
N TRP A 240 -1.62 7.24 -29.76
CA TRP A 240 -3.02 6.81 -29.77
C TRP A 240 -3.40 6.14 -31.10
N GLN A 241 -3.08 6.77 -32.25
CA GLN A 241 -3.34 6.20 -33.58
C GLN A 241 -2.65 4.84 -33.76
N ARG A 242 -1.38 4.72 -33.36
CA ARG A 242 -0.65 3.44 -33.43
C ARG A 242 -1.27 2.35 -32.55
N SER A 243 -1.72 2.72 -31.35
CA SER A 243 -2.38 1.78 -30.43
C SER A 243 -3.72 1.32 -31.01
N ALA A 244 -4.51 2.21 -31.61
CA ALA A 244 -5.81 1.88 -32.19
C ALA A 244 -5.72 0.83 -33.32
N VAL A 245 -4.63 0.84 -34.08
CA VAL A 245 -4.40 -0.12 -35.18
C VAL A 245 -3.87 -1.46 -34.67
N SER A 246 -3.13 -1.52 -33.55
CA SER A 246 -2.55 -2.77 -33.05
C SER A 246 -3.57 -3.71 -32.35
N TYR A 247 -4.80 -3.25 -32.11
CA TYR A 247 -5.89 -4.04 -31.55
C TYR A 247 -6.91 -4.49 -32.61
N MET A 248 -6.64 -4.22 -33.90
CA MET A 248 -7.31 -4.83 -35.05
C MET A 248 -6.48 -6.00 -35.56
#